data_AF-A0AAX0ITL9-F1
#
_entry.id   AF-A0AAX0ITL9-F1
#
_cell.length_a   1.000
_cell.length_b   1.000
_cell.length_c   1.000
_cell.angle_alpha   90.00
_cell.angle_beta   90.00
_cell.angle_gamma   90.00
#
_symmetry.space_group_name_H-M   'P 1'
#
loop_
_entity.id
_entity.type
_entity.pdbx_description
1 polymer ?
#
loop_
_entity_poly.entity_id
_entity_poly.type
_entity_poly.pdbx_seq_one_letter_code
_entity_poly.pdbx_strand_id
1 'polypeptide(L)'
;MAENRPSFKEIKSFEEFNQYYWYREELSQICKSLGLDYRGTKKELTFIIEQYFQGNKVEKSVRKGLKTQSEVITLETPLLNCGFSFNQKFRDYFSAVTGVSPFKFNADMATAWRKVKRDNDLKFTIQDMIKIYYGESDYAKYDHSACQWNQFLKDFCADESSHQYANKLTVAAILWREVRDSKNEKVYSKQLLKEHSHKIEEYRK
;
A
#
# COMPACT_ATOMS: atom_id res chain seq x y z
N MET A 1 -0.36 -22.84 8.59
CA MET A 1 -1.66 -22.25 8.17
C MET A 1 -2.00 -22.89 6.85
N ALA A 2 -3.11 -23.62 6.75
CA ALA A 2 -3.51 -24.23 5.49
C ALA A 2 -4.03 -23.12 4.58
N GLU A 3 -3.24 -22.76 3.57
CA GLU A 3 -3.68 -21.83 2.54
C GLU A 3 -4.60 -22.61 1.59
N ASN A 4 -5.90 -22.29 1.57
CA ASN A 4 -6.88 -22.90 0.66
C ASN A 4 -6.73 -22.45 -0.81
N ARG A 5 -5.52 -22.00 -1.20
CA ARG A 5 -5.22 -21.50 -2.53
C ARG A 5 -4.11 -22.33 -3.18
N PRO A 6 -4.10 -22.48 -4.51
CA PRO A 6 -3.03 -23.15 -5.23
C PRO A 6 -1.72 -22.37 -5.13
N SER A 7 -0.61 -23.05 -5.36
CA SER A 7 0.69 -22.41 -5.52
C SER A 7 0.70 -21.54 -6.77
N PHE A 8 1.51 -20.48 -6.78
CA PHE A 8 1.63 -19.61 -7.97
C PHE A 8 1.97 -20.38 -9.26
N LYS A 9 2.74 -21.46 -9.16
CA LYS A 9 3.15 -22.28 -10.31
C LYS A 9 1.98 -23.03 -10.98
N GLU A 10 0.90 -23.26 -10.25
CA GLU A 10 -0.29 -23.96 -10.74
C GLU A 10 -1.28 -23.01 -11.41
N ILE A 11 -1.15 -21.71 -11.18
CA ILE A 11 -2.04 -20.67 -11.70
C ILE A 11 -1.69 -20.36 -13.16
N LYS A 12 -2.69 -20.43 -14.04
CA LYS A 12 -2.48 -20.32 -15.50
C LYS A 12 -2.91 -18.99 -16.10
N SER A 13 -3.68 -18.18 -15.37
CA SER A 13 -4.14 -16.87 -15.83
C SER A 13 -4.10 -15.83 -14.71
N PHE A 14 -4.02 -14.56 -15.10
CA PHE A 14 -4.14 -13.46 -14.15
C PHE A 14 -5.54 -13.40 -13.50
N GLU A 15 -6.58 -13.80 -14.22
CA GLU A 15 -7.94 -13.84 -13.68
C GLU A 15 -8.06 -14.83 -12.53
N GLU A 16 -7.50 -16.03 -12.69
CA GLU A 16 -7.39 -17.01 -11.59
C GLU A 16 -6.52 -16.48 -10.45
N PHE A 17 -5.37 -15.88 -10.78
CA PHE A 17 -4.47 -15.27 -9.80
C PHE A 17 -5.19 -14.24 -8.90
N ASN A 18 -6.02 -13.40 -9.52
CA ASN A 18 -6.72 -12.29 -8.87
C ASN A 18 -7.89 -12.74 -7.98
N GLN A 19 -8.33 -14.00 -8.07
CA GLN A 19 -9.34 -14.56 -7.15
C GLN A 19 -8.80 -14.71 -5.72
N TYR A 20 -7.49 -14.87 -5.56
CA TYR A 20 -6.87 -15.14 -4.28
C TYR A 20 -6.26 -13.88 -3.67
N TYR A 21 -6.30 -13.81 -2.33
CA TYR A 21 -5.59 -12.75 -1.63
C TYR A 21 -4.09 -13.08 -1.58
N TRP A 22 -3.26 -12.11 -1.98
CA TRP A 22 -1.82 -12.17 -1.88
C TRP A 22 -1.28 -11.07 -0.97
N TYR A 23 -0.40 -11.42 -0.05
CA TYR A 23 0.38 -10.46 0.72
C TYR A 23 1.47 -9.85 -0.16
N ARG A 24 1.83 -8.59 0.13
CA ARG A 24 2.89 -7.88 -0.61
C ARG A 24 4.18 -8.70 -0.69
N GLU A 25 4.58 -9.34 0.41
CA GLU A 25 5.81 -10.12 0.45
C GLU A 25 5.76 -11.34 -0.46
N GLU A 26 4.61 -11.99 -0.57
CA GLU A 26 4.40 -13.11 -1.49
C GLU A 26 4.51 -12.64 -2.95
N LEU A 27 3.88 -11.52 -3.28
CA LEU A 27 4.02 -10.90 -4.61
C LEU A 27 5.48 -10.58 -4.93
N SER A 28 6.21 -10.04 -3.95
CA SER A 28 7.65 -9.76 -4.08
C SER A 28 8.45 -11.03 -4.35
N GLN A 29 8.18 -12.13 -3.62
CA GLN A 29 8.86 -13.41 -3.87
C GLN A 29 8.49 -14.00 -5.24
N ILE A 30 7.24 -13.89 -5.67
CA ILE A 30 6.80 -14.30 -7.02
C ILE A 30 7.59 -13.53 -8.08
N CYS A 31 7.56 -12.19 -8.04
CA CYS A 31 8.30 -11.35 -8.99
C CYS A 31 9.80 -11.69 -8.99
N LYS A 32 10.39 -11.92 -7.81
CA LYS A 32 11.80 -12.30 -7.68
C LYS A 32 12.09 -13.64 -8.35
N SER A 33 11.23 -14.64 -8.17
CA SER A 33 11.36 -15.96 -8.81
C SER A 33 11.24 -15.92 -10.33
N LEU A 34 10.47 -14.95 -10.85
CA LEU A 34 10.29 -14.68 -12.28
C LEU A 34 11.40 -13.78 -12.88
N GLY A 35 12.33 -13.31 -12.06
CA GLY A 35 13.39 -12.38 -12.50
C GLY A 35 12.92 -10.94 -12.76
N LEU A 36 11.69 -10.59 -12.39
CA LEU A 36 11.07 -9.27 -12.59
C LEU A 36 11.47 -8.27 -11.50
N ASP A 37 11.03 -7.01 -11.63
CA ASP A 37 11.11 -6.07 -10.50
C ASP A 37 10.22 -6.55 -9.35
N TYR A 38 10.84 -6.68 -8.18
CA TYR A 38 10.24 -7.21 -6.96
C TYR A 38 10.16 -6.16 -5.86
N ARG A 39 10.58 -4.92 -6.16
CA ARG A 39 10.58 -3.81 -5.21
C ARG A 39 9.41 -2.89 -5.53
N GLY A 40 8.39 -2.92 -4.69
CA GLY A 40 7.27 -2.02 -4.86
C GLY A 40 6.22 -2.16 -3.78
N THR A 41 5.15 -1.41 -3.99
CA THR A 41 3.87 -1.57 -3.31
C THR A 41 3.15 -2.83 -3.80
N LYS A 42 2.15 -3.28 -3.05
CA LYS A 42 1.30 -4.42 -3.46
C LYS A 42 0.73 -4.20 -4.86
N LYS A 43 0.21 -3.01 -5.15
CA LYS A 43 -0.39 -2.63 -6.44
C LYS A 43 0.62 -2.70 -7.59
N GLU A 44 1.82 -2.16 -7.41
CA GLU A 44 2.89 -2.22 -8.42
C GLU A 44 3.31 -3.66 -8.72
N LEU A 45 3.46 -4.49 -7.68
CA LEU A 45 3.83 -5.90 -7.86
C LEU A 45 2.70 -6.70 -8.54
N THR A 46 1.44 -6.44 -8.17
CA THR A 46 0.28 -7.04 -8.86
C THR A 46 0.25 -6.67 -10.33
N PHE A 47 0.48 -5.39 -10.68
CA PHE A 47 0.56 -4.94 -12.06
C PHE A 47 1.71 -5.64 -12.82
N ILE A 48 2.89 -5.79 -12.22
CA ILE A 48 4.00 -6.52 -12.83
C ILE A 48 3.63 -7.97 -13.14
N ILE A 49 2.91 -8.63 -12.23
CA ILE A 49 2.42 -10.00 -12.43
C ILE A 49 1.34 -10.07 -13.52
N GLU A 50 0.44 -9.09 -13.58
CA GLU A 50 -0.53 -8.95 -14.67
C GLU A 50 0.16 -8.85 -16.03
N GLN A 51 1.16 -7.96 -16.13
CA GLN A 51 1.97 -7.80 -17.34
C GLN A 51 2.69 -9.08 -17.72
N TYR A 52 3.21 -9.83 -16.73
CA TYR A 52 3.82 -11.14 -16.96
C TYR A 52 2.84 -12.14 -17.60
N PHE A 53 1.60 -12.23 -17.11
CA PHE A 53 0.57 -13.09 -17.71
C PHE A 53 0.17 -12.64 -19.13
N GLN A 54 0.32 -11.36 -19.46
CA GLN A 54 0.12 -10.82 -20.81
C GLN A 54 1.32 -11.05 -21.75
N GLY A 55 2.41 -11.63 -21.26
CA GLY A 55 3.65 -11.84 -22.03
C GLY A 55 4.60 -10.63 -22.06
N ASN A 56 4.28 -9.56 -21.35
CA ASN A 56 5.12 -8.36 -21.24
C ASN A 56 6.18 -8.54 -20.14
N LYS A 57 7.39 -8.02 -20.37
CA LYS A 57 8.46 -8.02 -19.36
C LYS A 57 8.64 -6.63 -18.77
N VAL A 58 8.22 -6.46 -17.51
CA VAL A 58 8.58 -5.27 -16.73
C VAL A 58 9.96 -5.51 -16.13
N GLU A 59 10.99 -5.05 -16.85
CA GLU A 59 12.37 -5.20 -16.42
C GLU A 59 12.67 -4.45 -15.13
N LYS A 60 13.70 -4.91 -14.42
CA LYS A 60 14.21 -4.25 -13.21
C LYS A 60 14.70 -2.86 -13.56
N SER A 61 14.19 -1.85 -12.87
CA SER A 61 14.75 -0.51 -12.97
C SER A 61 16.20 -0.51 -12.45
N VAL A 62 17.16 -0.26 -13.35
CA VAL A 62 18.55 -0.05 -12.97
C VAL A 62 18.63 1.29 -12.26
N ARG A 63 18.83 1.28 -10.93
CA ARG A 63 19.03 2.51 -10.16
C ARG A 63 20.33 3.17 -10.60
N LYS A 64 20.25 4.19 -11.44
CA LYS A 64 21.32 5.17 -11.57
C LYS A 64 21.34 5.97 -10.26
N GLY A 65 22.35 5.77 -9.42
CA GLY A 65 22.54 6.64 -8.26
C GLY A 65 22.81 8.06 -8.75
N LEU A 66 21.90 9.00 -8.48
CA LEU A 66 22.20 10.42 -8.67
C LEU A 66 23.34 10.78 -7.70
N LYS A 67 24.48 11.18 -8.26
CA LYS A 67 25.76 11.36 -7.55
C LYS A 67 25.95 12.76 -6.96
N THR A 68 25.04 13.69 -7.19
CA THR A 68 25.15 15.07 -6.67
C THR A 68 24.22 15.21 -5.47
N GLN A 69 24.79 15.15 -4.27
CA GLN A 69 24.10 15.54 -3.04
C GLN A 69 24.38 17.03 -2.82
N SER A 70 23.36 17.88 -2.90
CA SER A 70 23.49 19.25 -2.39
C SER A 70 23.70 19.20 -0.87
N GLU A 71 24.75 19.87 -0.37
CA GLU A 71 25.02 19.95 1.08
C GLU A 71 23.96 20.81 1.80
N VAL A 72 23.40 21.80 1.10
CA VAL A 72 22.33 22.68 1.61
C VAL A 72 20.99 22.29 0.99
N ILE A 73 19.98 22.05 1.84
CA ILE A 73 18.60 21.73 1.44
C ILE A 73 17.75 23.00 1.61
N THR A 74 17.25 23.52 0.50
CA THR A 74 16.26 24.62 0.46
C THR A 74 14.91 24.12 -0.06
N LEU A 75 13.89 24.97 0.00
CA LEU A 75 12.54 24.66 -0.51
C LEU A 75 12.54 24.36 -2.01
N GLU A 76 13.39 25.04 -2.77
CA GLU A 76 13.51 24.95 -4.23
C GLU A 76 14.38 23.76 -4.66
N THR A 77 15.01 23.06 -3.71
CA THR A 77 15.92 21.97 -4.03
C THR A 77 15.12 20.79 -4.61
N PRO A 78 15.47 20.28 -5.82
CA PRO A 78 14.81 19.12 -6.39
C PRO A 78 15.02 17.85 -5.56
N LEU A 79 13.96 17.06 -5.34
CA LEU A 79 14.01 15.87 -4.48
C LEU A 79 15.01 14.83 -4.97
N LEU A 80 15.13 14.65 -6.30
CA LEU A 80 16.07 13.71 -6.90
C LEU A 80 17.54 14.13 -6.68
N ASN A 81 17.80 15.40 -6.40
CA ASN A 81 19.15 15.98 -6.29
C ASN A 81 19.60 16.27 -4.84
N CYS A 82 18.77 15.97 -3.83
CA CYS A 82 19.10 16.22 -2.42
C CYS A 82 19.19 14.96 -1.56
N GLY A 83 19.14 13.77 -2.17
CA GLY A 83 19.15 12.51 -1.44
C GLY A 83 17.89 12.30 -0.61
N PHE A 84 16.74 12.84 -1.05
CA PHE A 84 15.48 12.76 -0.31
C PHE A 84 15.11 11.31 0.04
N SER A 85 14.78 11.11 1.31
CA SER A 85 14.17 9.87 1.80
C SER A 85 13.31 10.15 3.03
N PHE A 86 12.35 9.28 3.30
CA PHE A 86 11.47 9.37 4.48
C PHE A 86 12.22 8.93 5.75
N ASN A 87 13.21 9.71 6.15
CA ASN A 87 14.09 9.46 7.29
C ASN A 87 13.97 10.58 8.34
N GLN A 88 14.71 10.47 9.44
CA GLN A 88 14.67 11.47 10.51
C GLN A 88 15.21 12.83 10.07
N LYS A 89 16.31 12.88 9.29
CA LYS A 89 16.88 14.12 8.74
C LYS A 89 15.83 14.98 8.03
N PHE A 90 15.07 14.39 7.10
CA PHE A 90 14.02 15.12 6.40
C PHE A 90 12.79 15.36 7.28
N ARG A 91 12.51 14.50 8.27
CA ARG A 91 11.43 14.77 9.23
C ARG A 91 11.72 16.04 10.05
N ASP A 92 12.96 16.21 10.51
CA ASP A 92 13.38 17.38 11.28
C ASP A 92 13.34 18.65 10.42
N TYR A 93 13.81 18.56 9.18
CA TYR A 93 13.73 19.67 8.22
C TYR A 93 12.28 20.09 7.95
N PHE A 94 11.41 19.14 7.60
CA PHE A 94 9.99 19.43 7.35
C PHE A 94 9.30 19.97 8.62
N SER A 95 9.67 19.47 9.80
CA SER A 95 9.17 19.99 11.08
C SER A 95 9.54 21.46 11.29
N ALA A 96 10.80 21.82 11.04
CA ALA A 96 11.28 23.20 11.16
C ALA A 96 10.60 24.15 10.17
N VAL A 97 10.39 23.71 8.92
CA VAL A 97 9.77 24.53 7.87
C VAL A 97 8.26 24.68 8.06
N THR A 98 7.57 23.62 8.50
CA THR A 98 6.11 23.62 8.66
C THR A 98 5.63 24.09 10.04
N GLY A 99 6.54 24.16 11.03
CA GLY A 99 6.20 24.41 12.43
C GLY A 99 5.49 23.24 13.13
N VAL A 100 5.35 22.08 12.47
CA VAL A 100 4.63 20.92 13.01
C VAL A 100 5.60 19.94 13.65
N SER A 101 5.40 19.63 14.94
CA SER A 101 6.19 18.61 15.65
C SER A 101 5.29 17.74 16.56
N PRO A 102 5.33 16.39 16.45
CA PRO A 102 6.17 15.62 15.53
C PRO A 102 5.62 15.63 14.09
N PHE A 103 6.47 15.97 13.11
CA PHE A 103 6.09 15.91 11.70
C PHE A 103 5.87 14.47 11.24
N LYS A 104 4.80 14.21 10.48
CA LYS A 104 4.49 12.89 9.90
C LYS A 104 4.25 13.01 8.40
N PHE A 105 5.07 12.30 7.61
CA PHE A 105 4.81 12.11 6.19
C PHE A 105 3.49 11.37 5.98
N ASN A 106 2.64 11.88 5.09
CA ASN A 106 1.36 11.26 4.77
C ASN A 106 1.47 10.34 3.54
N ALA A 107 0.37 9.64 3.22
CA ALA A 107 0.34 8.68 2.13
C ALA A 107 0.46 9.34 0.74
N ASP A 108 -0.04 10.57 0.59
CA ASP A 108 0.06 11.34 -0.66
C ASP A 108 1.51 11.72 -0.95
N MET A 109 2.26 12.19 0.04
CA MET A 109 3.70 12.45 -0.06
C MET A 109 4.48 11.19 -0.48
N ALA A 110 4.13 10.03 0.09
CA ALA A 110 4.74 8.76 -0.31
C ALA A 110 4.42 8.40 -1.77
N THR A 111 3.20 8.69 -2.23
CA THR A 111 2.77 8.46 -3.62
C THR A 111 3.48 9.42 -4.58
N ALA A 112 3.59 10.69 -4.20
CA ALA A 112 4.31 11.71 -4.95
C ALA A 112 5.78 11.32 -5.13
N TRP A 113 6.47 10.90 -4.06
CA TRP A 113 7.87 10.50 -4.19
C TRP A 113 8.09 9.32 -5.12
N ARG A 114 7.16 8.35 -5.14
CA ARG A 114 7.21 7.24 -6.11
C ARG A 114 7.01 7.74 -7.53
N LYS A 115 6.05 8.66 -7.75
CA LYS A 115 5.79 9.29 -9.05
C LYS A 115 7.01 10.05 -9.56
N VAL A 116 7.62 10.89 -8.73
CA VAL A 116 8.85 11.64 -9.07
C VAL A 116 9.97 10.70 -9.54
N LYS A 117 10.18 9.59 -8.84
CA LYS A 117 11.19 8.59 -9.23
C LYS A 117 10.87 7.88 -10.55
N ARG A 118 9.62 7.45 -10.71
CA ARG A 118 9.17 6.72 -11.89
C ARG A 118 9.22 7.59 -13.14
N ASP A 119 8.77 8.83 -13.02
CA ASP A 119 8.66 9.78 -14.12
C ASP A 119 10.00 10.54 -14.32
N ASN A 120 11.00 10.28 -13.47
CA ASN A 120 12.29 10.98 -13.41
C ASN A 120 12.11 12.52 -13.41
N ASP A 121 11.20 13.01 -12.56
CA ASP A 121 10.81 14.41 -12.48
C ASP A 121 11.90 15.24 -11.76
N LEU A 122 12.84 15.76 -12.54
CA LEU A 122 13.95 16.58 -12.05
C LEU A 122 13.52 17.96 -11.54
N LYS A 123 12.27 18.37 -11.77
CA LYS A 123 11.76 19.69 -11.38
C LYS A 123 11.02 19.66 -10.05
N PHE A 124 10.56 18.49 -9.59
CA PHE A 124 9.79 18.37 -8.36
C PHE A 124 10.65 18.70 -7.12
N THR A 125 10.21 19.71 -6.36
CA THR A 125 10.98 20.31 -5.25
C THR A 125 10.45 19.97 -3.86
N ILE A 126 11.21 20.33 -2.82
CA ILE A 126 10.77 20.20 -1.42
C ILE A 126 9.50 21.02 -1.17
N GLN A 127 9.38 22.20 -1.78
CA GLN A 127 8.18 23.03 -1.70
C GLN A 127 6.96 22.32 -2.27
N ASP A 128 7.09 21.63 -3.41
CA ASP A 128 5.98 20.88 -4.00
C ASP A 128 5.55 19.72 -3.10
N MET A 129 6.50 19.05 -2.45
CA MET A 129 6.21 18.03 -1.45
C MET A 129 5.43 18.59 -0.24
N ILE A 130 5.72 19.84 0.17
CA ILE A 130 5.01 20.54 1.25
C ILE A 130 3.60 20.96 0.80
N LYS A 131 3.42 21.44 -0.44
CA LYS A 131 2.08 21.73 -0.99
C LYS A 131 1.18 20.49 -0.96
N ILE A 132 1.73 19.32 -1.27
CA ILE A 132 1.00 18.04 -1.14
C ILE A 132 0.63 17.77 0.33
N TYR A 133 1.54 18.05 1.27
CA TYR A 133 1.26 17.89 2.70
C TYR A 133 0.05 18.71 3.16
N TYR A 134 -0.08 19.95 2.69
CA TYR A 134 -1.22 20.83 3.00
C TYR A 134 -2.45 20.60 2.12
N GLY A 135 -2.40 19.66 1.16
CA GLY A 135 -3.51 19.41 0.24
C GLY A 135 -3.68 20.47 -0.85
N GLU A 136 -2.68 21.31 -1.07
CA GLU A 136 -2.67 22.40 -2.06
C GLU A 136 -2.24 21.94 -3.45
N SER A 137 -1.83 20.69 -3.60
CA SER A 137 -1.42 20.10 -4.88
C SER A 137 -2.08 18.73 -5.09
N ASP A 138 -2.52 18.48 -6.32
CA ASP A 138 -3.10 17.22 -6.78
C ASP A 138 -2.10 16.33 -7.54
N TYR A 139 -0.81 16.69 -7.51
CA TYR A 139 0.27 16.00 -8.24
C TYR A 139 0.26 14.47 -8.08
N ALA A 140 -0.05 14.01 -6.86
CA ALA A 140 -0.29 12.62 -6.58
C ALA A 140 -1.25 12.48 -5.40
N LYS A 141 -2.24 11.60 -5.55
CA LYS A 141 -3.14 11.18 -4.47
C LYS A 141 -2.99 9.70 -4.20
N TYR A 142 -2.97 9.34 -2.93
CA TYR A 142 -2.93 7.97 -2.49
C TYR A 142 -4.27 7.30 -2.77
N ASP A 143 -4.21 6.19 -3.49
CA ASP A 143 -5.37 5.35 -3.73
C ASP A 143 -5.67 4.50 -2.49
N HIS A 144 -6.64 4.95 -1.69
CA HIS A 144 -7.06 4.25 -0.47
C HIS A 144 -7.72 2.89 -0.75
N SER A 145 -8.22 2.65 -1.97
CA SER A 145 -8.91 1.40 -2.33
C SER A 145 -7.98 0.18 -2.32
N ALA A 146 -6.68 0.39 -2.44
CA ALA A 146 -5.69 -0.69 -2.50
C ALA A 146 -5.54 -1.47 -1.19
N CYS A 147 -6.05 -0.97 -0.06
CA CYS A 147 -5.90 -1.62 1.25
C CYS A 147 -7.19 -2.31 1.72
N GLN A 148 -7.46 -3.47 1.12
CA GLN A 148 -8.69 -4.26 1.35
C GLN A 148 -8.98 -4.52 2.84
N TRP A 149 -7.98 -4.85 3.66
CA TRP A 149 -8.15 -5.03 5.11
C TRP A 149 -8.59 -3.73 5.81
N ASN A 150 -7.95 -2.61 5.49
CA ASN A 150 -8.31 -1.33 6.11
C ASN A 150 -9.73 -0.90 5.71
N GLN A 151 -10.11 -1.16 4.46
CA GLN A 151 -11.47 -0.90 3.97
C GLN A 151 -12.46 -1.82 4.70
N PHE A 152 -12.20 -3.13 4.76
CA PHE A 152 -13.01 -4.09 5.50
C PHE A 152 -13.21 -3.69 6.97
N LEU A 153 -12.13 -3.32 7.66
CA LEU A 153 -12.17 -2.91 9.07
C LEU A 153 -12.96 -1.62 9.25
N LYS A 154 -12.79 -0.65 8.33
CA LYS A 154 -13.54 0.61 8.35
C LYS A 154 -15.03 0.37 8.17
N ASP A 155 -15.41 -0.45 7.19
CA ASP A 155 -16.81 -0.78 6.88
C ASP A 155 -17.45 -1.59 8.02
N PHE A 156 -16.74 -2.56 8.58
CA PHE A 156 -17.19 -3.28 9.77
C PHE A 156 -17.41 -2.33 10.95
N CYS A 157 -16.45 -1.43 11.23
CA CYS A 157 -16.58 -0.50 12.35
C CYS A 157 -17.71 0.53 12.17
N ALA A 158 -18.10 0.83 10.92
CA ALA A 158 -19.19 1.73 10.59
C ALA A 158 -20.58 1.08 10.71
N ASP A 159 -20.68 -0.26 10.69
CA ASP A 159 -21.94 -0.98 10.93
C ASP A 159 -22.31 -0.92 12.41
N GLU A 160 -23.54 -0.49 12.71
CA GLU A 160 -24.09 -0.44 14.07
C GLU A 160 -24.06 -1.82 14.75
N SER A 161 -24.19 -2.89 13.97
CA SER A 161 -24.11 -4.27 14.47
C SER A 161 -22.73 -4.59 15.07
N SER A 162 -21.68 -3.82 14.73
CA SER A 162 -20.36 -3.96 15.34
C SER A 162 -20.33 -3.48 16.79
N HIS A 163 -21.29 -2.67 17.23
CA HIS A 163 -21.32 -2.08 18.57
C HIS A 163 -21.54 -3.11 19.68
N GLN A 164 -22.12 -4.26 19.33
CA GLN A 164 -22.37 -5.37 20.26
C GLN A 164 -21.09 -6.13 20.65
N TYR A 165 -19.95 -5.87 20.01
CA TYR A 165 -18.69 -6.53 20.31
C TYR A 165 -17.76 -5.62 21.12
N ALA A 166 -17.15 -6.16 22.17
CA ALA A 166 -16.14 -5.43 22.96
C ALA A 166 -14.82 -5.32 22.18
N ASN A 167 -14.37 -6.43 21.60
CA ASN A 167 -13.12 -6.50 20.84
C ASN A 167 -13.37 -6.49 19.32
N LYS A 168 -13.74 -5.31 18.80
CA LYS A 168 -14.04 -5.10 17.38
C LYS A 168 -12.92 -5.57 16.45
N LEU A 169 -11.67 -5.30 16.81
CA LEU A 169 -10.52 -5.66 15.98
C LEU A 169 -10.38 -7.18 15.81
N THR A 170 -10.58 -7.94 16.89
CA THR A 170 -10.50 -9.40 16.85
C THR A 170 -11.64 -9.99 16.02
N VAL A 171 -12.87 -9.50 16.21
CA VAL A 171 -14.03 -9.91 15.40
C VAL A 171 -13.80 -9.60 13.92
N ALA A 172 -13.35 -8.39 13.60
CA ALA A 172 -13.02 -8.02 12.22
C ALA A 172 -11.95 -8.94 11.62
N ALA A 173 -10.90 -9.28 12.38
CA ALA A 173 -9.84 -10.17 11.91
C ALA A 173 -10.33 -11.61 11.65
N ILE A 174 -11.23 -12.11 12.50
CA ILE A 174 -11.88 -13.43 12.32
C ILE A 174 -12.70 -13.42 11.03
N LEU A 175 -13.58 -12.44 10.84
CA LEU A 175 -14.43 -12.35 9.64
C LEU A 175 -13.61 -12.12 8.37
N TRP A 176 -12.58 -11.26 8.46
CA TRP A 176 -11.66 -11.01 7.36
C TRP A 176 -10.97 -12.28 6.89
N ARG A 177 -10.57 -13.16 7.82
CA ARG A 177 -9.96 -14.45 7.49
C ARG A 177 -10.87 -15.29 6.59
N GLU A 178 -12.17 -15.32 6.86
CA GLU A 178 -13.14 -16.12 6.10
C GLU A 178 -13.28 -15.62 4.65
N VAL A 179 -13.35 -14.30 4.43
CA VAL A 179 -13.40 -13.75 3.07
C VAL A 179 -12.04 -13.74 2.37
N ARG A 180 -10.95 -13.58 3.12
CA ARG A 180 -9.57 -13.57 2.59
C ARG A 180 -9.16 -14.94 2.06
N ASP A 181 -9.48 -15.99 2.80
CA ASP A 181 -9.08 -17.38 2.50
C ASP A 181 -10.07 -18.07 1.54
N SER A 182 -11.09 -17.35 1.04
CA SER A 182 -12.07 -17.84 0.06
C SER A 182 -11.98 -17.09 -1.27
N LYS A 183 -12.80 -17.52 -2.24
CA LYS A 183 -12.96 -16.84 -3.54
C LYS A 183 -13.95 -15.68 -3.51
N ASN A 184 -14.61 -15.45 -2.37
CA ASN A 184 -15.58 -14.36 -2.20
C ASN A 184 -14.90 -12.99 -2.31
N GLU A 185 -15.70 -11.95 -2.48
CA GLU A 185 -15.19 -10.58 -2.45
C GLU A 185 -14.60 -10.25 -1.08
N LYS A 186 -13.45 -9.55 -1.09
CA LYS A 186 -12.68 -9.21 0.13
C LYS A 186 -13.23 -7.92 0.75
N VAL A 187 -14.54 -7.89 0.97
CA VAL A 187 -15.31 -6.75 1.47
C VAL A 187 -16.13 -7.20 2.68
N TYR A 188 -16.42 -6.25 3.56
CA TYR A 188 -17.31 -6.53 4.69
C TYR A 188 -18.76 -6.60 4.20
N SER A 189 -19.52 -7.56 4.74
CA SER A 189 -20.97 -7.59 4.61
C SER A 189 -21.60 -8.01 5.93
N LYS A 190 -22.78 -7.47 6.23
CA LYS A 190 -23.55 -7.82 7.44
C LYS A 190 -23.91 -9.31 7.49
N GLN A 191 -23.94 -9.98 6.35
CA GLN A 191 -24.19 -11.42 6.26
C GLN A 191 -23.08 -12.24 6.93
N LEU A 192 -21.82 -11.78 6.88
CA LEU A 192 -20.69 -12.44 7.55
C LEU A 192 -20.91 -12.59 9.06
N LEU A 193 -21.60 -11.63 9.69
CA LEU A 193 -21.92 -11.71 11.12
C LEU A 193 -22.88 -12.85 11.45
N LYS A 194 -23.79 -13.17 10.52
CA LYS A 194 -24.76 -14.26 10.68
C LYS A 194 -24.08 -15.60 10.41
N GLU A 195 -23.40 -15.72 9.27
CA GLU A 195 -22.74 -16.95 8.80
C GLU A 195 -21.65 -17.43 9.76
N HIS A 196 -20.87 -16.49 10.32
CA HIS A 196 -19.76 -16.80 11.23
C HIS A 196 -20.06 -16.45 12.69
N SER A 197 -21.35 -16.36 13.05
CA SER A 197 -21.82 -16.06 14.41
C SER A 197 -21.14 -16.94 15.48
N HIS A 198 -21.09 -18.24 15.25
CA HIS A 198 -20.44 -19.21 16.15
C HIS A 198 -18.94 -18.93 16.42
N LYS A 199 -18.24 -18.21 15.53
CA LYS A 199 -16.81 -17.85 15.70
C LYS A 199 -16.60 -16.55 16.45
N ILE A 200 -17.64 -15.73 16.58
CA ILE A 200 -17.55 -14.36 17.10
C ILE A 200 -18.44 -14.11 18.32
N GLU A 201 -19.25 -15.10 18.71
CA GLU A 201 -20.20 -15.02 19.82
C GLU A 201 -19.51 -14.73 21.16
N GLU A 202 -18.35 -15.35 21.43
CA GLU A 202 -17.58 -15.14 22.65
C GLU A 202 -17.10 -13.69 22.87
N TYR A 203 -17.12 -12.86 21.82
CA TYR A 203 -16.70 -11.46 21.87
C TYR A 203 -17.87 -10.48 22.02
N ARG A 204 -19.11 -10.98 22.12
CA ARG A 204 -20.29 -10.14 22.40
C ARG A 204 -20.21 -9.60 23.83
N LYS A 205 -20.72 -8.39 23.99
CA LYS A 205 -20.91 -7.74 25.29
C LYS A 205 -22.10 -8.33 26.04
#